data_AF-A0A2J6X3I5-F1
#
_entry.id   AF-A0A2J6X3I5-F1
#
_cell.length_a   1.000
_cell.length_b   1.000
_cell.length_c   1.000
_cell.angle_alpha   90.00
_cell.angle_beta   90.00
_cell.angle_gamma   90.00
#
_symmetry.space_group_name_H-M   'P 1'
#
loop_
_entity.id
_entity.type
_entity.pdbx_description
1 polymer ?
#
loop_
_entity_poly.entity_id
_entity_poly.type
_entity_poly.pdbx_seq_one_letter_code
_entity_poly.pdbx_strand_id
1 'polypeptide(L)'
;MFASVGCDVGIITSSSLPIEEVGVQIVINGSFWSQPTVGIGQYVHNLLPWMYRLAPQHRYVILLPAGTTIPALPDGIEALPVKIGGSRQVAKVIFEQVAVPVIAARLARNGEPTVLFVPYFAPPLRSKLPVVTTIGDLIPLLLPAYRGSWAVRVYMALVRRAALRSAHVLTFSSFSRTTILNYLGLSPDRVTVTYLAAGEQFCPPIDKIAVQQLVAARYEVQPPFIYYVGGLDERKNVYTLLRAFALVRNRYRHVTLVIAGRALGR
;
A
#
# COMPACT_ATOMS: atom_id res chain seq x y z
N MET A 1 39.27 7.08 5.42
CA MET A 1 39.33 7.99 4.27
C MET A 1 38.95 7.20 3.02
N PHE A 2 37.67 7.15 2.66
CA PHE A 2 37.19 6.80 1.32
C PHE A 2 35.77 7.37 1.14
N ALA A 3 35.72 8.34 0.23
CA ALA A 3 34.64 9.03 -0.48
C ALA A 3 33.17 8.76 -0.12
N SER A 4 32.50 9.83 0.32
CA SER A 4 31.07 10.04 0.20
C SER A 4 30.69 10.25 -1.27
N VAL A 5 29.74 9.46 -1.78
CA VAL A 5 29.06 9.75 -3.05
C VAL A 5 27.89 10.68 -2.72
N GLY A 6 28.09 11.97 -2.98
CA GLY A 6 27.04 12.98 -2.94
C GLY A 6 26.06 12.75 -4.08
N CYS A 7 24.77 12.67 -3.74
CA CYS A 7 23.69 12.65 -4.70
C CYS A 7 23.05 14.04 -4.69
N ASP A 8 23.52 14.91 -5.59
CA ASP A 8 22.97 16.25 -5.78
C ASP A 8 21.60 16.13 -6.45
N VAL A 9 20.54 16.25 -5.66
CA VAL A 9 19.18 16.47 -6.17
C VAL A 9 19.00 17.98 -6.31
N GLY A 10 19.16 18.48 -7.52
CA GLY A 10 18.95 19.89 -7.86
C GLY A 10 17.53 20.35 -7.53
N ILE A 11 17.41 21.24 -6.54
CA ILE A 11 16.17 21.95 -6.22
C ILE A 11 16.08 23.15 -7.15
N ILE A 12 15.03 23.18 -7.96
CA ILE A 12 14.67 24.34 -8.80
C ILE A 12 14.18 25.45 -7.88
N THR A 13 14.93 26.56 -7.79
CA THR A 13 14.55 27.77 -7.05
C THR A 13 13.57 28.60 -7.87
N SER A 14 12.33 28.70 -7.38
CA SER A 14 11.34 29.70 -7.80
C SER A 14 10.74 30.28 -6.52
N SER A 15 10.70 31.61 -6.44
CA SER A 15 10.37 32.43 -5.27
C SER A 15 8.93 32.26 -4.77
N SER A 16 8.68 31.17 -4.06
CA SER A 16 7.54 30.94 -3.17
C SER A 16 8.11 30.54 -1.81
N LEU A 17 7.46 30.95 -0.71
CA LEU A 17 7.80 30.53 0.65
C LEU A 17 8.20 29.03 0.68
N PRO A 18 9.26 28.63 1.41
CA PRO A 18 9.64 27.22 1.48
C PRO A 18 8.41 26.41 1.90
N ILE A 19 8.04 25.42 1.08
CA ILE A 19 6.86 24.56 1.26
C ILE A 19 6.81 23.95 2.69
N GLU A 20 7.95 23.89 3.36
CA GLU A 20 8.15 23.43 4.74
C GLU A 20 7.40 24.25 5.80
N GLU A 21 7.09 25.54 5.55
CA GLU A 21 6.41 26.41 6.54
C GLU A 21 4.87 26.42 6.46
N VAL A 22 4.28 25.93 5.36
CA VAL A 22 2.82 25.95 5.18
C VAL A 22 2.21 24.62 5.64
N GLY A 23 1.41 24.66 6.70
CA GLY A 23 0.56 23.54 7.11
C GLY A 23 -0.41 23.15 5.99
N VAL A 24 -0.40 21.89 5.57
CA VAL A 24 -1.31 21.32 4.57
C VAL A 24 -2.25 20.35 5.27
N GLN A 25 -3.52 20.37 4.87
CA GLN A 25 -4.49 19.36 5.25
C GLN A 25 -4.42 18.18 4.28
N ILE A 26 -4.14 16.98 4.81
CA ILE A 26 -4.06 15.74 4.05
C ILE A 26 -5.25 14.88 4.43
N VAL A 27 -6.25 14.84 3.55
CA VAL A 27 -7.43 13.99 3.71
C VAL A 27 -7.13 12.63 3.09
N ILE A 28 -7.29 11.56 3.86
CA ILE A 28 -6.83 10.22 3.52
C ILE A 28 -8.03 9.29 3.33
N ASN A 29 -8.07 8.55 2.24
CA ASN A 29 -9.02 7.45 2.07
C ASN A 29 -8.59 6.25 2.92
N GLY A 30 -9.32 5.97 4.00
CA GLY A 30 -9.02 4.92 4.98
C GLY A 30 -9.69 3.57 4.73
N SER A 31 -10.12 3.25 3.50
CA SER A 31 -10.82 1.98 3.20
C SER A 31 -10.06 0.71 3.61
N PHE A 32 -8.73 0.78 3.70
CA PHE A 32 -7.87 -0.34 4.09
C PHE A 32 -7.40 -0.28 5.55
N TRP A 33 -7.78 0.76 6.31
CA TRP A 33 -7.38 0.91 7.71
C TRP A 33 -7.88 -0.26 8.58
N SER A 34 -9.12 -0.71 8.37
CA SER A 34 -9.70 -1.86 9.08
C SER A 34 -9.22 -3.23 8.58
N GLN A 35 -8.23 -3.26 7.68
CA GLN A 35 -7.68 -4.48 7.09
C GLN A 35 -6.16 -4.59 7.33
N PRO A 36 -5.67 -4.57 8.59
CA PRO A 36 -4.24 -4.48 8.89
C PRO A 36 -3.41 -5.68 8.41
N THR A 37 -4.04 -6.79 8.04
CA THR A 37 -3.36 -8.01 7.60
C THR A 37 -3.08 -8.06 6.10
N VAL A 38 -3.69 -7.18 5.28
CA VAL A 38 -3.42 -7.11 3.84
C VAL A 38 -2.32 -6.10 3.53
N GLY A 39 -1.65 -6.24 2.39
CA GLY A 39 -0.48 -5.42 2.04
C GLY A 39 -0.72 -3.90 2.08
N ILE A 40 -1.82 -3.42 1.49
CA ILE A 40 -2.18 -1.99 1.55
C ILE A 40 -2.53 -1.56 2.99
N GLY A 41 -3.19 -2.41 3.76
CA GLY A 41 -3.46 -2.13 5.17
C GLY A 41 -2.16 -1.94 5.94
N GLN A 42 -1.22 -2.89 5.83
CA GLN A 42 0.11 -2.76 6.44
C GLN A 42 0.84 -1.50 5.97
N TYR A 43 0.78 -1.17 4.68
CA TYR A 43 1.37 0.05 4.14
C TYR A 43 0.83 1.30 4.84
N VAL A 44 -0.49 1.47 4.95
CA VAL A 44 -1.09 2.66 5.59
C VAL A 44 -0.81 2.69 7.09
N HIS A 45 -0.89 1.54 7.77
CA HIS A 45 -0.59 1.41 9.21
C HIS A 45 0.84 1.83 9.57
N ASN A 46 1.80 1.53 8.70
CA ASN A 46 3.19 1.94 8.90
C ASN A 46 3.44 3.36 8.38
N LEU A 47 2.76 3.79 7.31
CA LEU A 47 3.01 5.10 6.70
C LEU A 47 2.53 6.26 7.58
N LEU A 48 1.28 6.22 8.08
CA LEU A 48 0.68 7.38 8.75
C LEU A 48 1.42 7.85 10.02
N PRO A 49 1.89 6.96 10.93
CA PRO A 49 2.70 7.39 12.06
C PRO A 49 3.97 8.12 11.62
N TRP A 50 4.65 7.64 10.58
CA TRP A 50 5.86 8.27 10.06
C TRP A 50 5.59 9.61 9.37
N MET A 51 4.48 9.73 8.63
CA MET A 51 4.06 11.00 8.05
C MET A 51 3.88 12.07 9.14
N TYR A 52 3.12 11.76 10.19
CA TYR A 52 2.90 12.71 11.29
C TYR A 52 4.20 13.04 12.04
N ARG A 53 5.04 12.03 12.35
CA ARG A 53 6.33 12.26 13.02
C ARG A 53 7.27 13.17 12.24
N LEU A 54 7.32 13.02 10.91
CA LEU A 54 8.22 13.79 10.05
C LEU A 54 7.67 15.18 9.71
N ALA A 55 6.34 15.33 9.67
CA ALA A 55 5.68 16.59 9.35
C ALA A 55 4.45 16.82 10.24
N PRO A 56 4.65 17.12 11.55
CA PRO A 56 3.56 17.32 12.51
C PRO A 56 2.80 18.63 12.30
N GLN A 57 3.36 19.56 11.51
CA GLN A 57 2.70 20.82 11.12
C GLN A 57 1.54 20.61 10.15
N HIS A 58 1.43 19.44 9.53
CA HIS A 58 0.31 19.09 8.67
C HIS A 58 -0.85 18.52 9.48
N ARG A 59 -2.06 18.72 8.96
CA ARG A 59 -3.28 18.15 9.54
C ARG A 59 -3.66 16.89 8.78
N TYR A 60 -3.81 15.77 9.47
CA TYR A 60 -4.12 14.48 8.85
C TYR A 60 -5.53 14.03 9.23
N VAL A 61 -6.40 13.85 8.23
CA VAL A 61 -7.78 13.41 8.44
C VAL A 61 -8.04 12.14 7.66
N ILE A 62 -8.23 11.01 8.33
CA ILE A 62 -8.57 9.73 7.68
C ILE A 62 -10.08 9.50 7.67
N LEU A 63 -10.62 9.31 6.46
CA LEU A 63 -12.02 8.97 6.24
C LEU A 63 -12.17 7.45 6.35
N LEU A 64 -13.01 6.98 7.28
CA LEU A 64 -13.16 5.55 7.57
C LEU A 64 -14.57 5.08 7.20
N PRO A 65 -14.73 4.03 6.37
CA PRO A 65 -16.04 3.40 6.20
C PRO A 65 -16.55 2.89 7.56
N ALA A 66 -17.72 3.37 8.00
CA ALA A 66 -18.28 2.99 9.29
C ALA A 66 -18.82 1.54 9.28
N GLY A 67 -18.91 0.93 10.46
CA GLY A 67 -19.47 -0.42 10.64
C GLY A 67 -18.45 -1.55 10.67
N THR A 68 -17.15 -1.25 10.72
CA THR A 68 -16.08 -2.21 11.00
C THR A 68 -15.36 -1.86 12.29
N THR A 69 -14.81 -2.85 12.99
CA THR A 69 -13.86 -2.60 14.08
C THR A 69 -12.69 -1.79 13.53
N ILE A 70 -12.47 -0.60 14.09
CA ILE A 70 -11.42 0.32 13.67
C ILE A 70 -10.22 0.09 14.60
N PRO A 71 -9.04 -0.30 14.07
CA PRO A 71 -7.81 -0.31 14.86
C PRO A 71 -7.51 1.08 15.44
N ALA A 72 -6.84 1.12 16.59
CA ALA A 72 -6.42 2.37 17.20
C ALA A 72 -5.63 3.23 16.21
N LEU A 73 -5.94 4.53 16.19
CA LEU A 73 -5.25 5.49 15.35
C LEU A 73 -3.97 5.95 16.05
N PRO A 74 -2.90 6.22 15.30
CA PRO A 74 -1.72 6.84 15.85
C PRO A 74 -2.00 8.31 16.21
N ASP A 75 -1.16 8.86 17.08
CA ASP A 75 -1.24 10.26 17.49
C ASP A 75 -1.20 11.21 16.28
N GLY A 76 -1.93 12.32 16.37
CA GLY A 76 -1.97 13.35 15.33
C GLY A 76 -2.84 13.01 14.11
N ILE A 77 -3.48 11.84 14.06
CA ILE A 77 -4.38 11.46 12.97
C ILE A 77 -5.84 11.56 13.42
N GLU A 78 -6.59 12.47 12.82
CA GLU A 78 -8.03 12.63 13.06
C GLU A 78 -8.83 11.59 12.26
N ALA A 79 -9.75 10.89 12.91
CA ALA A 79 -10.65 9.96 12.24
C ALA A 79 -12.04 10.56 12.01
N LEU A 80 -12.54 10.42 10.78
CA LEU A 80 -13.90 10.77 10.40
C LEU A 80 -14.64 9.54 9.87
N PRO A 81 -15.46 8.86 10.70
CA PRO A 81 -16.29 7.75 10.26
C PRO A 81 -17.37 8.19 9.27
N VAL A 82 -17.58 7.42 8.21
CA VAL A 82 -18.55 7.69 7.14
C VAL A 82 -19.49 6.51 7.01
N LYS A 83 -20.76 6.71 7.37
CA LYS A 83 -21.82 5.70 7.24
C LYS A 83 -22.39 5.74 5.83
N ILE A 84 -22.39 4.61 5.15
CA ILE A 84 -23.00 4.43 3.82
C ILE A 84 -23.86 3.18 3.86
N GLY A 85 -25.13 3.32 3.45
CA GLY A 85 -26.06 2.21 3.37
C GLY A 85 -25.89 1.40 2.07
N GLY A 86 -26.56 0.25 2.03
CA GLY A 86 -26.60 -0.64 0.86
C GLY A 86 -25.62 -1.82 0.95
N SER A 87 -25.50 -2.57 -0.15
CA SER A 87 -24.62 -3.73 -0.22
C SER A 87 -23.15 -3.31 -0.11
N ARG A 88 -22.29 -4.22 0.37
CA ARG A 88 -20.86 -3.95 0.58
C ARG A 88 -20.16 -3.38 -0.67
N GLN A 89 -20.45 -3.92 -1.86
CA GLN A 89 -19.82 -3.47 -3.10
C GLN A 89 -20.32 -2.08 -3.51
N VAL A 90 -21.61 -1.80 -3.36
CA VAL A 90 -22.21 -0.50 -3.68
C VAL A 90 -21.71 0.56 -2.70
N ALA A 91 -21.74 0.26 -1.40
CA ALA A 91 -21.25 1.15 -0.35
C ALA A 91 -19.78 1.51 -0.57
N LYS A 92 -18.95 0.54 -0.99
CA LYS A 92 -17.54 0.78 -1.37
C LYS A 92 -17.41 1.79 -2.53
N VAL A 93 -18.17 1.61 -3.61
CA VAL A 93 -18.09 2.51 -4.77
C VAL A 93 -18.59 3.91 -4.40
N ILE A 94 -19.68 4.01 -3.63
CA ILE A 94 -20.19 5.31 -3.14
C ILE A 94 -19.15 5.97 -2.23
N PHE A 95 -18.50 5.21 -1.35
CA PHE A 95 -17.45 5.73 -0.49
C PHE A 95 -16.32 6.37 -1.30
N GLU A 96 -15.77 5.61 -2.25
CA GLU A 96 -14.60 6.01 -3.03
C GLU A 96 -14.90 7.14 -4.02
N GLN A 97 -16.05 7.08 -4.70
CA GLN A 97 -16.36 7.97 -5.83
C GLN A 97 -17.19 9.19 -5.44
N VAL A 98 -17.88 9.15 -4.29
CA VAL A 98 -18.78 10.23 -3.86
C VAL A 98 -18.39 10.75 -2.49
N ALA A 99 -18.44 9.91 -1.44
CA ALA A 99 -18.29 10.39 -0.07
C ALA A 99 -16.90 11.00 0.18
N VAL A 100 -15.84 10.28 -0.18
CA VAL A 100 -14.44 10.73 -0.01
C VAL A 100 -14.17 12.09 -0.70
N PRO A 101 -14.39 12.25 -2.01
CA PRO A 101 -14.11 13.54 -2.66
C PRO A 101 -15.03 14.67 -2.20
N VAL A 102 -16.30 14.39 -1.85
CA VAL A 102 -17.23 15.41 -1.35
C VAL A 102 -16.85 15.87 0.05
N ILE A 103 -16.54 14.96 0.96
CA ILE A 103 -16.12 15.28 2.33
C ILE A 103 -14.79 16.02 2.30
N ALA A 104 -13.81 15.54 1.54
CA ALA A 104 -12.53 16.22 1.39
C ALA A 104 -12.71 17.66 0.88
N ALA A 105 -13.54 17.87 -0.14
CA ALA A 105 -13.85 19.20 -0.65
C ALA A 105 -14.60 20.09 0.35
N ARG A 106 -15.38 19.52 1.28
CA ARG A 106 -16.01 20.28 2.37
C ARG A 106 -14.99 20.72 3.42
N LEU A 107 -14.08 19.82 3.81
CA LEU A 107 -13.00 20.14 4.73
C LEU A 107 -12.08 21.24 4.19
N ALA A 108 -11.85 21.28 2.88
CA ALA A 108 -11.04 22.31 2.22
C ALA A 108 -11.69 23.71 2.20
N ARG A 109 -13.01 23.85 2.39
CA ARG A 109 -13.69 25.16 2.37
C ARG A 109 -13.31 26.07 3.54
N ASN A 110 -12.54 25.56 4.50
CA ASN A 110 -12.04 26.31 5.64
C ASN A 110 -10.79 27.16 5.31
N GLY A 111 -10.35 27.21 4.04
CA GLY A 111 -9.27 28.06 3.57
C GLY A 111 -7.87 27.43 3.62
N GLU A 112 -7.75 26.24 4.19
CA GLU A 112 -6.49 25.50 4.28
C GLU A 112 -6.13 24.81 2.95
N PRO A 113 -4.86 24.88 2.49
CA PRO A 113 -4.37 24.06 1.39
C PRO A 113 -4.66 22.58 1.68
N THR A 114 -5.43 21.92 0.81
CA THR A 114 -5.91 20.55 1.05
C THR A 114 -5.58 19.62 -0.11
N VAL A 115 -5.01 18.46 0.22
CA VAL A 115 -4.72 17.36 -0.71
C VAL A 115 -5.54 16.12 -0.33
N LEU A 116 -6.08 15.43 -1.32
CA LEU A 116 -6.70 14.11 -1.13
C LEU A 116 -5.67 13.02 -1.42
N PHE A 117 -5.33 12.21 -0.42
CA PHE A 117 -4.47 11.05 -0.57
C PHE A 117 -5.28 9.75 -0.60
N VAL A 118 -5.11 8.98 -1.67
CA VAL A 118 -5.73 7.65 -1.86
C VAL A 118 -4.61 6.61 -1.90
N PRO A 119 -4.35 5.89 -0.79
CA PRO A 119 -3.16 5.03 -0.64
C PRO A 119 -3.28 3.68 -1.38
N TYR A 120 -4.14 3.60 -2.40
CA TYR A 120 -4.36 2.41 -3.22
C TYR A 120 -5.03 2.78 -4.54
N PHE A 121 -5.12 1.81 -5.45
CA PHE A 121 -5.65 2.01 -6.80
C PHE A 121 -7.18 2.08 -6.81
N ALA A 122 -7.75 3.18 -6.31
CA ALA A 122 -9.16 3.55 -6.46
C ALA A 122 -9.42 5.05 -6.26
N PRO A 123 -8.74 5.95 -6.99
CA PRO A 123 -9.02 7.37 -6.89
C PRO A 123 -10.45 7.68 -7.36
N PRO A 124 -11.05 8.80 -6.88
CA PRO A 124 -12.32 9.28 -7.41
C PRO A 124 -12.16 9.77 -8.84
N LEU A 125 -13.15 9.51 -9.70
CA LEU A 125 -13.15 9.99 -11.09
C LEU A 125 -13.20 11.53 -11.18
N ARG A 126 -13.80 12.18 -10.17
CA ARG A 126 -13.90 13.64 -10.06
C ARG A 126 -13.53 14.07 -8.64
N SER A 127 -12.66 15.06 -8.55
CA SER A 127 -12.27 15.73 -7.31
C SER A 127 -12.08 17.22 -7.58
N LYS A 128 -12.45 18.07 -6.62
CA LYS A 128 -12.11 19.51 -6.64
C LYS A 128 -10.70 19.80 -6.10
N LEU A 129 -10.08 18.78 -5.51
CA LEU A 129 -8.77 18.86 -4.86
C LEU A 129 -7.73 18.08 -5.68
N PRO A 130 -6.45 18.46 -5.62
CA PRO A 130 -5.38 17.62 -6.12
C PRO A 130 -5.42 16.26 -5.41
N VAL A 131 -5.38 15.18 -6.22
CA VAL A 131 -5.43 13.80 -5.72
C VAL A 131 -4.06 13.15 -5.89
N VAL A 132 -3.47 12.70 -4.79
CA VAL A 132 -2.30 11.83 -4.80
C VAL A 132 -2.78 10.39 -4.67
N THR A 133 -2.33 9.49 -5.54
CA THR A 133 -2.79 8.09 -5.55
C THR A 133 -1.63 7.12 -5.52
N THR A 134 -1.68 6.13 -4.64
CA THR A 134 -0.72 5.03 -4.69
C THR A 134 -1.24 3.90 -5.59
N ILE A 135 -0.48 3.57 -6.63
CA ILE A 135 -0.74 2.41 -7.50
C ILE A 135 0.40 1.42 -7.32
N GLY A 136 0.16 0.37 -6.53
CA GLY A 136 1.18 -0.64 -6.24
C GLY A 136 1.47 -1.54 -7.43
N ASP A 137 0.42 -1.94 -8.15
CA ASP A 137 0.49 -2.77 -9.35
C ASP A 137 -0.75 -2.58 -10.23
N LEU A 138 -0.69 -3.12 -11.45
CA LEU A 138 -1.81 -3.17 -12.39
C LEU A 138 -2.26 -4.62 -12.67
N ILE A 139 -2.01 -5.55 -11.73
CA ILE A 139 -2.28 -6.99 -11.91
C ILE A 139 -3.72 -7.25 -12.39
N PRO A 140 -4.77 -6.65 -11.79
CA PRO A 140 -6.15 -6.90 -12.22
C PRO A 140 -6.45 -6.47 -13.67
N LEU A 141 -5.65 -5.55 -14.23
CA LEU A 141 -5.80 -5.08 -15.61
C LEU A 141 -5.02 -5.97 -16.59
N LEU A 142 -3.82 -6.40 -16.19
CA LEU A 142 -2.85 -7.03 -17.07
C LEU A 142 -2.98 -8.55 -17.13
N LEU A 143 -3.25 -9.20 -15.99
CA LEU A 143 -3.21 -10.66 -15.90
C LEU A 143 -4.61 -11.25 -16.04
N PRO A 144 -4.91 -12.04 -17.09
CA PRO A 144 -6.23 -12.62 -17.32
C PRO A 144 -6.78 -13.39 -16.12
N ALA A 145 -5.92 -14.17 -15.45
CA ALA A 145 -6.27 -14.96 -14.25
C ALA A 145 -6.75 -14.11 -13.06
N TYR A 146 -6.48 -12.80 -13.05
CA TYR A 146 -6.80 -11.88 -11.95
C TYR A 146 -7.82 -10.78 -12.33
N ARG A 147 -8.41 -10.82 -13.53
CA ARG A 147 -9.40 -9.83 -13.98
C ARG A 147 -10.72 -9.88 -13.19
N GLY A 148 -10.98 -10.99 -12.50
CA GLY A 148 -12.19 -11.18 -11.70
C GLY A 148 -13.48 -11.23 -12.53
N SER A 149 -14.61 -11.06 -11.83
CA SER A 149 -15.96 -11.09 -12.42
C SER A 149 -16.22 -9.87 -13.32
N TRP A 150 -17.32 -9.89 -14.06
CA TRP A 150 -17.76 -8.75 -14.88
C TRP A 150 -17.84 -7.44 -14.06
N ALA A 151 -18.41 -7.50 -12.86
CA ALA A 151 -18.50 -6.34 -11.97
C ALA A 151 -17.11 -5.78 -11.59
N VAL A 152 -16.13 -6.66 -11.35
CA VAL A 152 -14.74 -6.25 -11.09
C VAL A 152 -14.15 -5.57 -12.32
N ARG A 153 -14.40 -6.07 -13.53
CA ARG A 153 -13.90 -5.44 -14.76
C ARG A 153 -14.49 -4.06 -15.00
N VAL A 154 -15.80 -3.89 -14.78
CA VAL A 154 -16.46 -2.57 -14.87
C VAL A 154 -15.87 -1.59 -13.84
N TYR A 155 -15.72 -2.04 -12.60
CA TYR A 155 -15.09 -1.25 -11.54
C TYR A 155 -13.64 -0.87 -11.89
N MET A 156 -12.86 -1.80 -12.43
CA MET A 156 -11.48 -1.55 -12.84
C MET A 156 -11.38 -0.61 -14.04
N ALA A 157 -12.34 -0.63 -14.96
CA ALA A 157 -12.42 0.36 -16.04
C ALA A 157 -12.67 1.78 -15.49
N LEU A 158 -13.55 1.92 -14.49
CA LEU A 158 -13.78 3.18 -13.79
C LEU A 158 -12.51 3.66 -13.08
N VAL A 159 -11.88 2.81 -12.27
CA VAL A 159 -10.65 3.12 -11.52
C VAL A 159 -9.51 3.50 -12.44
N ARG A 160 -9.32 2.77 -13.55
CA ARG A 160 -8.33 3.10 -14.58
C ARG A 160 -8.55 4.51 -15.12
N ARG A 161 -9.79 4.86 -15.45
CA ARG A 161 -10.15 6.19 -15.94
C ARG A 161 -9.91 7.27 -14.89
N ALA A 162 -10.21 6.97 -13.62
CA ALA A 162 -10.02 7.88 -12.50
C ALA A 162 -8.54 8.16 -12.22
N ALA A 163 -7.65 7.17 -12.34
CA ALA A 163 -6.21 7.37 -12.10
C ALA A 163 -5.55 8.34 -13.09
N LEU A 164 -6.10 8.50 -14.29
CA LEU A 164 -5.66 9.55 -15.23
C LEU A 164 -5.85 10.97 -14.69
N ARG A 165 -6.77 11.14 -13.73
CA ARG A 165 -7.10 12.42 -13.08
C ARG A 165 -6.33 12.67 -11.78
N SER A 166 -5.54 11.71 -11.29
CA SER A 166 -4.72 11.90 -10.10
C SER A 166 -3.66 12.96 -10.38
N ALA A 167 -3.56 14.02 -9.58
CA ALA A 167 -2.53 15.04 -9.73
C ALA A 167 -1.13 14.39 -9.72
N HIS A 168 -0.91 13.44 -8.80
CA HIS A 168 0.32 12.67 -8.69
C HIS A 168 0.06 11.20 -8.39
N VAL A 169 0.95 10.32 -8.84
CA VAL A 169 0.91 8.88 -8.58
C VAL A 169 2.18 8.44 -7.87
N LEU A 170 2.01 7.69 -6.78
CA LEU A 170 3.07 6.98 -6.08
C LEU A 170 3.04 5.51 -6.46
N THR A 171 4.19 4.86 -6.54
CA THR A 171 4.28 3.41 -6.80
C THR A 171 5.47 2.78 -6.09
N PHE A 172 5.41 1.48 -5.83
CA PHE A 172 6.35 0.82 -4.94
C PHE A 172 7.65 0.35 -5.60
N SER A 173 7.74 0.41 -6.94
CA SER A 173 8.93 -0.05 -7.65
C SER A 173 9.10 0.62 -9.01
N SER A 174 10.32 0.60 -9.53
CA SER A 174 10.63 1.03 -10.90
C SER A 174 9.88 0.19 -11.95
N PHE A 175 9.73 -1.12 -11.72
CA PHE A 175 8.95 -2.00 -12.59
C PHE A 175 7.47 -1.55 -12.66
N SER A 176 6.85 -1.31 -11.50
CA SER A 176 5.47 -0.81 -11.44
C SER A 176 5.36 0.57 -12.09
N ARG A 177 6.34 1.47 -11.90
CA ARG A 177 6.38 2.77 -12.59
C ARG A 177 6.36 2.60 -14.11
N THR A 178 7.28 1.83 -14.67
CA THR A 178 7.32 1.59 -16.13
C THR A 178 6.01 0.99 -16.63
N THR A 179 5.45 0.05 -15.89
CA THR A 179 4.16 -0.58 -16.22
C THR A 179 3.01 0.44 -16.21
N ILE A 180 2.97 1.33 -15.22
CA ILE A 180 1.99 2.42 -15.12
C ILE A 180 2.12 3.40 -16.29
N LEU A 181 3.33 3.84 -16.62
CA LEU A 181 3.58 4.75 -17.74
C LEU A 181 3.12 4.13 -19.05
N ASN A 182 3.50 2.88 -19.32
CA ASN A 182 3.18 2.20 -20.57
C ASN A 182 1.69 1.87 -20.70
N TYR A 183 1.02 1.45 -19.62
CA TYR A 183 -0.35 0.93 -19.70
C TYR A 183 -1.44 1.97 -19.40
N LEU A 184 -1.14 2.96 -18.55
CA LEU A 184 -2.04 4.07 -18.25
C LEU A 184 -1.73 5.30 -19.11
N GLY A 185 -0.52 5.45 -19.66
CA GLY A 185 -0.15 6.64 -20.44
C GLY A 185 -0.01 7.90 -19.59
N LEU A 186 0.37 7.75 -18.31
CA LEU A 186 0.67 8.88 -17.44
C LEU A 186 2.02 9.51 -17.80
N SER A 187 2.15 10.81 -17.56
CA SER A 187 3.42 11.52 -17.76
C SER A 187 4.46 11.08 -16.72
N PRO A 188 5.74 10.91 -17.09
CA PRO A 188 6.80 10.46 -16.17
C PRO A 188 6.99 11.33 -14.92
N ASP A 189 6.80 12.64 -15.03
CA ASP A 189 6.86 13.63 -13.94
C ASP A 189 5.74 13.46 -12.90
N ARG A 190 4.62 12.83 -13.28
CA ARG A 190 3.47 12.56 -12.41
C ARG A 190 3.55 11.22 -11.69
N VAL A 191 4.64 10.46 -11.85
CA VAL A 191 4.78 9.12 -11.25
C VAL A 191 6.12 9.01 -10.51
N THR A 192 6.06 8.97 -9.18
CA THR A 192 7.22 8.81 -8.30
C THR A 192 7.29 7.40 -7.73
N VAL A 193 8.49 6.82 -7.69
CA VAL A 193 8.75 5.56 -6.98
C VAL A 193 9.01 5.87 -5.51
N THR A 194 8.22 5.27 -4.64
CA THR A 194 8.37 5.28 -3.19
C THR A 194 8.48 3.83 -2.72
N TYR A 195 9.71 3.35 -2.53
CA TYR A 195 9.97 1.98 -2.11
C TYR A 195 9.37 1.69 -0.73
N LEU A 196 8.87 0.48 -0.55
CA LEU A 196 8.41 0.01 0.75
C LEU A 196 9.61 -0.35 1.63
N ALA A 197 9.56 0.06 2.89
CA ALA A 197 10.51 -0.37 3.91
C ALA A 197 10.00 -1.62 4.64
N ALA A 198 10.91 -2.37 5.25
CA ALA A 198 10.54 -3.38 6.23
C ALA A 198 9.96 -2.70 7.48
N GLY A 199 8.92 -3.29 8.06
CA GLY A 199 8.39 -2.82 9.36
C GLY A 199 9.37 -3.06 10.49
N GLU A 200 9.23 -2.30 11.59
CA GLU A 200 10.13 -2.33 12.75
C GLU A 200 10.24 -3.72 13.41
N GLN A 201 9.22 -4.58 13.24
CA GLN A 201 9.24 -5.96 13.71
C GLN A 201 10.24 -6.87 12.99
N PHE A 202 10.76 -6.46 11.83
CA PHE A 202 11.73 -7.23 11.07
C PHE A 202 13.16 -6.82 11.45
N CYS A 203 13.53 -7.15 12.69
CA CYS A 203 14.87 -6.94 13.23
C CYS A 203 15.53 -8.26 13.61
N PRO A 204 16.88 -8.35 13.60
CA PRO A 204 17.57 -9.51 14.14
C PRO A 204 17.21 -9.73 15.62
N PRO A 205 16.98 -10.97 16.07
CA PRO A 205 16.68 -11.22 17.47
C PRO A 205 17.91 -10.95 18.34
N ILE A 206 17.67 -10.47 19.56
CA ILE A 206 18.71 -10.22 20.56
C ILE A 206 19.36 -11.56 20.97
N ASP A 207 18.53 -12.59 21.22
CA ASP A 207 18.99 -13.95 21.51
C ASP A 207 18.53 -14.91 20.41
N LYS A 208 19.49 -15.30 19.56
CA LYS A 208 19.24 -16.24 18.45
C LYS A 208 18.92 -17.65 18.93
N ILE A 209 19.53 -18.10 20.03
CA ILE A 209 19.37 -19.48 20.53
C ILE A 209 17.97 -19.63 21.12
N ALA A 210 17.56 -18.69 21.97
CA ALA A 210 16.21 -18.69 22.55
C ALA A 210 15.11 -18.64 21.48
N VAL A 211 15.30 -17.80 20.45
CA VAL A 211 14.33 -17.72 19.32
C VAL A 211 14.31 -19.02 18.51
N GLN A 212 15.45 -19.66 18.25
CA GLN A 212 15.49 -20.96 17.58
C GLN A 212 14.77 -22.05 18.39
N GLN A 213 14.99 -22.11 19.70
CA GLN A 213 14.29 -23.04 20.59
C GLN A 213 12.78 -22.79 20.59
N LEU A 214 12.36 -21.53 20.62
CA LEU A 214 10.94 -21.16 20.53
C LEU A 214 10.31 -21.57 19.20
N VAL A 215 10.99 -21.33 18.08
CA VAL A 215 10.52 -21.75 16.75
C VAL A 215 10.44 -23.27 16.65
N ALA A 216 11.46 -23.98 17.14
CA ALA A 216 11.47 -25.44 17.18
C ALA A 216 10.33 -26.00 18.03
N ALA A 217 10.08 -25.45 19.22
CA ALA A 217 9.02 -25.90 20.12
C ALA A 217 7.63 -25.58 19.56
N ARG A 218 7.46 -24.43 18.88
CA ARG A 218 6.15 -23.97 18.39
C ARG A 218 5.76 -24.62 17.06
N TYR A 219 6.73 -24.85 16.18
CA TYR A 219 6.47 -25.27 14.80
C TYR A 219 7.04 -26.64 14.46
N GLU A 220 7.74 -27.28 15.40
CA GLU A 220 8.38 -28.60 15.21
C GLU A 220 9.38 -28.62 14.04
N VAL A 221 10.01 -27.47 13.77
CA VAL A 221 11.00 -27.30 12.69
C VAL A 221 12.40 -27.17 13.29
N GLN A 222 13.33 -27.98 12.79
CA GLN A 222 14.75 -27.88 13.11
C GLN A 222 15.55 -27.36 11.90
N PRO A 223 16.61 -26.56 12.12
CA PRO A 223 17.54 -26.19 11.07
C PRO A 223 18.35 -27.42 10.58
N PRO A 224 18.80 -27.43 9.31
CA PRO A 224 18.56 -26.41 8.28
C PRO A 224 17.17 -26.55 7.64
N PHE A 225 16.52 -25.40 7.43
CA PHE A 225 15.29 -25.33 6.65
C PHE A 225 15.33 -24.18 5.65
N ILE A 226 14.60 -24.35 4.55
CA ILE A 226 14.27 -23.29 3.60
C ILE A 226 12.91 -22.74 4.01
N TYR A 227 12.83 -21.42 4.18
CA TYR A 227 11.59 -20.74 4.56
C TYR A 227 11.00 -20.00 3.36
N TYR A 228 9.72 -20.26 3.09
CA TYR A 228 8.94 -19.56 2.09
C TYR A 228 7.72 -18.94 2.76
N VAL A 229 7.45 -17.67 2.47
CA VAL A 229 6.27 -16.95 2.95
C VAL A 229 5.51 -16.32 1.79
N GLY A 230 4.23 -16.65 1.65
CA GLY A 230 3.36 -16.10 0.62
C GLY A 230 2.10 -16.92 0.39
N GLY A 231 1.08 -16.29 -0.22
CA GLY A 231 -0.10 -17.01 -0.70
C GLY A 231 0.26 -18.09 -1.72
N LEU A 232 -0.65 -19.03 -1.96
CA LEU A 232 -0.47 -20.11 -2.93
C LEU A 232 -1.11 -19.79 -4.30
N ASP A 233 -1.08 -18.53 -4.73
CA ASP A 233 -1.58 -18.13 -6.06
C ASP A 233 -0.54 -18.31 -7.17
N GLU A 234 -0.98 -18.27 -8.44
CA GLU A 234 -0.13 -18.53 -9.62
C GLU A 234 1.14 -17.66 -9.65
N ARG A 235 1.03 -16.36 -9.33
CA ARG A 235 2.17 -15.42 -9.30
C ARG A 235 3.21 -15.76 -8.23
N LYS A 236 2.85 -16.57 -7.24
CA LYS A 236 3.72 -16.98 -6.15
C LYS A 236 4.54 -18.22 -6.49
N ASN A 237 4.19 -18.89 -7.59
CA ASN A 237 4.96 -19.95 -8.25
C ASN A 237 5.49 -21.04 -7.30
N VAL A 238 4.65 -21.43 -6.33
CA VAL A 238 4.98 -22.46 -5.33
C VAL A 238 5.27 -23.80 -6.00
N TYR A 239 4.68 -24.06 -7.16
CA TYR A 239 5.02 -25.23 -7.98
C TYR A 239 6.51 -25.29 -8.34
N THR A 240 7.09 -24.17 -8.78
CA THR A 240 8.53 -24.14 -9.09
C THR A 240 9.38 -24.27 -7.84
N LEU A 241 8.96 -23.67 -6.72
CA LEU A 241 9.61 -23.87 -5.41
C LEU A 241 9.66 -25.36 -5.03
N LEU A 242 8.56 -26.09 -5.16
CA LEU A 242 8.50 -27.51 -4.82
C LEU A 242 9.41 -28.35 -5.72
N ARG A 243 9.45 -28.07 -7.04
CA ARG A 243 10.37 -28.74 -7.96
C ARG A 243 11.83 -28.48 -7.61
N ALA A 244 12.17 -27.23 -7.31
CA ALA A 244 13.53 -26.87 -6.87
C ALA A 244 13.87 -27.57 -5.55
N PHE A 245 12.94 -27.62 -4.60
CA PHE A 245 13.15 -28.29 -3.32
C PHE A 245 13.33 -29.80 -3.46
N ALA A 246 12.65 -30.47 -4.40
CA ALA A 246 12.86 -31.89 -4.68
C ALA A 246 14.32 -32.18 -5.07
N LEU A 247 14.93 -31.30 -5.88
CA LEU A 247 16.35 -31.40 -6.24
C LEU A 247 17.26 -31.19 -5.03
N VAL A 248 16.96 -30.19 -4.19
CA VAL A 248 17.71 -29.93 -2.94
C VAL A 248 17.62 -31.12 -2.00
N ARG A 249 16.42 -31.68 -1.79
CA ARG A 249 16.18 -32.81 -0.88
C ARG A 249 16.90 -34.09 -1.32
N ASN A 250 17.04 -34.31 -2.63
CA ASN A 250 17.81 -35.44 -3.16
C ASN A 250 19.29 -35.40 -2.74
N ARG A 251 19.87 -34.19 -2.67
CA ARG A 251 21.27 -33.97 -2.26
C ARG A 251 21.44 -33.76 -0.75
N TYR A 252 20.47 -33.11 -0.11
CA TYR A 252 20.49 -32.74 1.31
C TYR A 252 19.24 -33.29 2.02
N ARG A 253 19.30 -34.59 2.35
CA ARG A 253 18.19 -35.37 2.92
C ARG A 253 17.70 -34.90 4.29
N HIS A 254 18.38 -33.95 4.93
CA HIS A 254 18.03 -33.41 6.24
C HIS A 254 17.41 -32.01 6.16
N VAL A 255 17.44 -31.33 4.99
CA VAL A 255 16.87 -29.99 4.82
C VAL A 255 15.35 -30.06 4.69
N THR A 256 14.64 -29.24 5.46
CA THR A 256 13.16 -29.16 5.42
C THR A 256 12.70 -27.91 4.67
N LEU A 257 11.57 -27.98 3.96
CA LEU A 257 10.91 -26.81 3.39
C LEU A 257 9.72 -26.42 4.27
N VAL A 258 9.74 -25.18 4.76
CA VAL A 258 8.67 -24.59 5.57
C VAL A 258 7.93 -23.55 4.73
N ILE A 259 6.64 -23.78 4.51
CA ILE A 259 5.77 -22.91 3.72
C ILE A 259 4.78 -22.24 4.68
N ALA A 260 4.89 -20.92 4.82
CA ALA A 260 3.94 -20.11 5.58
C ALA A 260 3.05 -19.31 4.62
N GLY A 261 1.74 -19.56 4.68
CA GLY A 261 0.78 -18.85 3.86
C GLY A 261 -0.57 -19.55 3.82
N ARG A 262 -1.61 -18.80 3.51
CA ARG A 262 -2.94 -19.38 3.35
C ARG A 262 -3.03 -20.03 1.97
N ALA A 263 -3.45 -21.29 1.94
CA ALA A 263 -3.95 -21.89 0.71
C ALA A 263 -5.17 -21.08 0.26
N LEU A 264 -5.12 -20.49 -0.93
CA LEU A 264 -6.32 -19.98 -1.55
C LEU A 264 -7.12 -21.22 -1.94
N GLY A 265 -8.15 -21.53 -1.16
CA GLY A 265 -9.12 -22.56 -1.53
C GLY A 265 -9.61 -22.26 -2.94
N ARG A 266 -9.33 -23.17 -3.87
CA ARG A 266 -10.15 -23.36 -5.05
C ARG A 266 -11.05 -24.54 -4.75
#